data_AF-A0A498KVJ7-F1
#
_entry.id   AF-A0A498KVJ7-F1
#
_cell.length_a   1.000
_cell.length_b   1.000
_cell.length_c   1.000
_cell.angle_alpha   90.00
_cell.angle_beta   90.00
_cell.angle_gamma   90.00
#
_symmetry.space_group_name_H-M   'P 1'
#
loop_
_entity.id
_entity.type
_entity.pdbx_description
1 polymer ?
#
loop_
_entity_poly.entity_id
_entity_poly.type
_entity_poly.pdbx_seq_one_letter_code
_entity_poly.pdbx_strand_id
1 'polypeptide(L)' 'MAEHDFGPFGWFSAAGFVILSLLYVVDLWGIAEWPVSLAVTGAVALLAAAGAILLWYGNDPTASEEEYGATETR' A
#
# COMPACT_ATOMS: atom_id res chain seq x y z
N MET A 1 -12.49 -11.60 -16.49
CA MET A 1 -11.75 -10.31 -16.45
C MET A 1 -11.28 -10.20 -15.01
N ALA A 2 -9.98 -10.04 -14.74
CA ALA A 2 -9.53 -9.94 -13.36
C ALA A 2 -10.14 -8.65 -12.77
N GLU A 3 -10.98 -8.76 -11.75
CA GLU A 3 -11.48 -7.59 -11.03
C GLU A 3 -10.29 -6.94 -10.33
N HIS A 4 -9.95 -5.75 -10.82
CA HIS A 4 -8.84 -4.94 -10.35
C HIS A 4 -9.31 -4.08 -9.18
N ASP A 5 -9.64 -4.72 -8.06
CA ASP A 5 -10.17 -4.04 -6.89
C ASP A 5 -9.30 -4.22 -5.66
N PHE A 6 -9.33 -3.22 -4.77
CA PHE A 6 -8.53 -3.19 -3.56
C PHE A 6 -9.38 -3.47 -2.33
N GLY A 7 -9.10 -4.59 -1.66
CA GLY A 7 -9.57 -4.79 -0.30
C GLY A 7 -8.83 -3.89 0.70
N PRO A 8 -9.30 -3.83 1.96
CA PRO A 8 -8.66 -3.11 3.05
C PRO A 8 -7.15 -3.35 3.18
N PHE A 9 -6.65 -4.56 2.92
CA PHE A 9 -5.21 -4.84 2.95
C PHE A 9 -4.46 -4.21 1.78
N GLY A 10 -5.03 -4.22 0.58
CA GLY A 10 -4.49 -3.50 -0.56
C GLY A 10 -4.32 -2.01 -0.28
N TRP A 11 -5.36 -1.39 0.30
CA TRP A 11 -5.32 0.01 0.72
C TRP A 11 -4.30 0.29 1.83
N PHE A 12 -4.19 -0.60 2.82
CA PHE A 12 -3.17 -0.48 3.86
C PHE A 12 -1.75 -0.55 3.28
N SER A 13 -1.50 -1.49 2.37
CA SER A 13 -0.20 -1.64 1.72
C SER A 13 0.13 -0.42 0.84
N ALA A 14 -0.85 0.10 0.11
CA ALA A 14 -0.70 1.31 -0.69
C ALA A 14 -0.38 2.53 0.18
N ALA A 15 -1.11 2.73 1.29
CA ALA A 15 -0.85 3.79 2.24
C ALA A 15 0.55 3.68 2.86
N GLY A 16 0.97 2.45 3.23
CA GLY A 16 2.31 2.17 3.72
C GLY A 16 3.40 2.57 2.73
N PHE A 17 3.23 2.24 1.44
CA PHE A 17 4.16 2.65 0.39
C PHE A 17 4.28 4.16 0.27
N VAL A 18 3.15 4.88 0.26
CA VAL A 18 3.14 6.35 0.14
C VAL A 18 3.84 7.00 1.33
N ILE A 19 3.51 6.59 2.55
CA ILE A 19 4.09 7.17 3.78
C ILE A 19 5.60 6.90 3.83
N LEU A 20 6.03 5.66 3.58
CA LEU A 20 7.45 5.30 3.63
C LEU A 20 8.25 5.95 2.49
N SER A 21 7.67 6.12 1.31
CA SER A 21 8.33 6.84 0.22
C SER A 21 8.51 8.32 0.54
N LEU A 22 7.53 8.96 1.17
CA LEU A 22 7.67 10.34 1.64
C LEU A 22 8.74 10.46 2.72
N LEU A 23 8.76 9.55 3.70
CA LEU A 23 9.81 9.52 4.72
C LEU A 23 11.20 9.31 4.11
N TYR A 24 11.32 8.43 3.11
CA TYR A 24 12.57 8.21 2.39
C TYR A 24 13.08 9.50 1.71
N VAL A 25 12.19 10.31 1.11
CA VAL A 25 12.56 11.60 0.52
C VAL A 25 12.99 12.61 1.59
N VAL A 26 12.31 12.63 2.74
CA VAL A 26 12.68 13.49 3.89
C VAL A 26 14.06 13.12 4.44
N ASP A 27 14.34 11.82 4.56
CA ASP A 27 15.65 11.29 4.97
C ASP A 27 16.75 11.66 3.96
N LEU A 28 16.47 11.57 2.65
CA LEU A 28 17.41 11.98 1.59
C LEU A 28 17.80 13.45 1.67
N TRP A 29 16.89 14.31 2.11
CA TRP A 29 17.15 15.74 2.28
C TRP A 29 17.85 16.07 3.60
N GLY A 30 18.11 15.08 4.46
CA GLY A 30 18.81 15.26 5.73
C GLY A 30 18.03 16.12 6.72
N ILE A 31 16.71 16.22 6.57
CA ILE A 31 15.84 17.08 7.38
C ILE A 31 15.61 16.46 8.77
N ALA A 32 15.74 15.14 8.90
CA ALA A 32 15.48 14.43 10.14
C ALA A 32 16.59 13.40 10.44
N GLU A 33 17.21 13.47 11.62
CA GLU A 33 18.04 12.39 12.16
C GLU A 33 17.13 11.31 12.74
N TRP A 34 16.74 10.35 11.89
CA TRP A 34 15.91 9.22 12.31
C TRP A 34 16.74 8.02 12.74
N PRO A 35 16.25 7.21 13.70
CA PRO A 35 16.95 6.00 14.17
C PRO A 35 16.95 4.87 13.13
N VAL A 36 16.09 4.96 12.11
CA VAL A 36 16.00 3.98 11.02
C VAL A 36 16.88 4.48 9.87
N SER A 37 17.73 3.61 9.32
CA SER A 37 18.59 4.00 8.21
C SER A 37 17.78 4.18 6.92
N LEU A 38 18.18 5.14 6.10
CA LEU A 38 17.58 5.45 4.79
C LEU A 38 17.38 4.21 3.91
N ALA A 39 18.32 3.26 3.98
CA ALA A 39 18.24 1.98 3.28
C ALA A 39 17.06 1.11 3.75
N VAL A 40 16.78 1.07 5.06
CA VAL A 40 15.67 0.32 5.62
C VAL A 40 14.33 0.96 5.24
N THR A 41 14.21 2.29 5.37
CA THR A 41 12.98 3.01 4.99
C THR A 41 12.61 2.74 3.52
N GLY A 42 13.60 2.83 2.61
CA GLY A 42 13.39 2.52 1.20
C GLY A 42 13.04 1.06 0.94
N ALA A 43 13.69 0.11 1.62
CA ALA A 43 13.39 -1.32 1.47
C ALA A 43 11.95 -1.66 1.90
N VAL A 44 11.48 -1.11 3.02
CA VAL A 44 10.10 -1.33 3.48
C VAL A 44 9.10 -0.65 2.54
N ALA A 45 9.41 0.52 1.98
CA ALA A 45 8.57 1.16 0.97
C ALA A 45 8.38 0.25 -0.25
N LEU A 46 9.47 -0.33 -0.79
CA LEU A 46 9.38 -1.24 -1.93
C LEU A 46 8.59 -2.51 -1.63
N LEU A 47 8.72 -3.06 -0.41
CA LEU A 47 7.90 -4.20 0.03
C LEU A 47 6.41 -3.84 0.10
N ALA A 48 6.08 -2.66 0.61
CA ALA A 48 4.70 -2.17 0.64
C ALA A 48 4.14 -1.92 -0.77
N ALA A 49 4.96 -1.45 -1.71
CA ALA A 49 4.57 -1.32 -3.12
C ALA A 49 4.28 -2.70 -3.75
N ALA A 50 5.17 -3.67 -3.53
CA ALA A 50 4.99 -5.03 -4.02
C ALA A 50 3.74 -5.69 -3.44
N GLY A 51 3.50 -5.51 -2.13
CA GLY A 51 2.28 -5.97 -1.46
C GLY A 51 1.02 -5.34 -2.06
N ALA A 52 1.02 -4.03 -2.32
CA ALA A 52 -0.11 -3.35 -2.94
C ALA A 52 -0.36 -3.89 -4.35
N ILE A 53 0.68 -4.04 -5.18
CA ILE A 53 0.52 -4.60 -6.53
C ILE A 53 -0.04 -6.02 -6.48
N LEU A 54 0.45 -6.88 -5.59
CA LEU A 54 -0.04 -8.25 -5.45
C LEU A 54 -1.53 -8.27 -5.04
N LEU A 55 -1.90 -7.46 -4.04
CA LEU A 55 -3.28 -7.39 -3.55
C LEU A 55 -4.24 -6.84 -4.61
N TRP A 56 -3.77 -5.91 -5.45
CA TRP A 56 -4.55 -5.37 -6.58
C TRP A 56 -4.91 -6.41 -7.66
N TYR A 57 -4.10 -7.44 -7.83
CA TYR A 57 -4.35 -8.52 -8.81
C TYR A 57 -5.32 -9.60 -8.28
N GLY A 58 -6.12 -9.29 -7.26
CA GLY A 58 -7.14 -10.20 -6.73
C GLY A 58 -6.61 -11.20 -5.69
N ASN A 59 -5.38 -11.01 -5.21
CA ASN A 59 -4.81 -11.79 -4.11
C ASN A 59 -5.16 -11.23 -2.73
N ASP A 60 -6.07 -10.24 -2.66
CA ASP A 60 -6.54 -9.65 -1.42
C ASP A 60 -7.69 -10.45 -0.80
N PRO A 61 -7.46 -11.19 0.31
CA PRO A 61 -8.51 -11.97 0.97
C PRO A 61 -9.53 -11.09 1.71
N THR A 62 -9.30 -9.78 1.83
CA THR A 62 -10.21 -8.82 2.47
C THR A 62 -11.13 -8.12 1.48
N ALA A 63 -10.94 -8.31 0.18
CA ALA A 63 -11.90 -7.92 -0.83
C ALA A 63 -13.09 -8.90 -0.77
N SER A 64 -14.06 -8.63 0.10
CA SER A 64 -15.33 -9.39 0.12
C SER A 64 -16.28 -8.85 -0.95
N GLU A 65 -17.03 -9.75 -1.61
CA GLU A 65 -18.09 -9.44 -2.59
C GLU A 65 -19.20 -8.48 -2.07
N GLU A 66 -19.21 -8.13 -0.78
CA GLU A 66 -20.19 -7.24 -0.16
C GLU A 66 -20.20 -5.80 -0.70
N GLU A 67 -19.09 -5.30 -1.27
CA GLU A 67 -19.08 -3.96 -1.89
C GLU A 67 -19.82 -3.92 -3.25
N TYR A 68 -20.04 -5.08 -3.89
CA TYR A 68 -20.79 -5.17 -5.14
C TYR A 68 -22.33 -5.12 -4.93
N GLY A 69 -22.83 -5.66 -3.81
CA GLY A 69 -24.28 -5.72 -3.52
C GLY A 69 -24.91 -4.38 -3.09
N ALA A 70 -24.11 -3.41 -2.65
CA ALA A 70 -24.61 -2.10 -2.23
C ALA A 70 -24.92 -1.14 -3.40
N THR A 71 -24.42 -1.44 -4.60
CA THR A 71 -24.60 -0.59 -5.78
C THR A 71 -25.79 -1.01 -6.64
N GLU A 72 -26.27 -2.25 -6.53
CA GLU A 72 -27.42 -2.77 -7.30
C GLU A 72 -28.80 -2.43 -6.67
N THR A 73 -28.85 -1.86 -5.47
CA THR A 73 -30.11 -1.61 -4.74
C THR A 73 -30.49 -0.14 -4.61
N ARG A 74 -30.03 0.74 -5.52
CA ARG A 74 -30.45 2.15 -5.54
C ARG A 74 -31.15 2.58 -6.81
#